data_AF-A0A0B4E4U9-F1
#
_entry.id   AF-A0A0B4E4U9-F1
#
_cell.length_a   1.000
_cell.length_b   1.000
_cell.length_c   1.000
_cell.angle_alpha   90.00
_cell.angle_beta   90.00
_cell.angle_gamma   90.00
#
_symmetry.space_group_name_H-M   'P 1'
#
loop_
_entity.id
_entity.type
_entity.pdbx_description
1 polymer ?
#
loop_
_entity_poly.entity_id
_entity_poly.type
_entity_poly.pdbx_seq_one_letter_code
_entity_poly.pdbx_strand_id
1 'polypeptide(L)'
;MQKRIEESKKCLSRVQCKDEMYEMAAKISIALEVDGHRADISLIKTAMTMAAYENREEVVKEDIVRAAILVFPHRMRRTAFEESVLDEEGIVEIINRM
;
A
#
# COMPACT_ATOMS: atom_id res chain seq x y z
N MET A 1 -21.56 -2.50 -10.24
CA MET A 1 -20.53 -2.83 -9.23
C MET A 1 -20.02 -4.27 -9.34
N GLN A 2 -20.88 -5.31 -9.34
CA GLN A 2 -20.46 -6.72 -9.47
C GLN A 2 -19.57 -7.01 -10.70
N LYS A 3 -19.97 -6.53 -11.89
CA LYS A 3 -19.20 -6.73 -13.13
C LYS A 3 -17.74 -6.27 -13.00
N ARG A 4 -17.52 -5.07 -12.45
CA ARG A 4 -16.18 -4.51 -12.22
C ARG A 4 -15.35 -5.40 -11.30
N ILE A 5 -15.93 -5.87 -10.19
CA ILE A 5 -15.22 -6.79 -9.26
C ILE A 5 -14.82 -8.09 -9.97
N GLU A 6 -15.70 -8.63 -10.80
CA GLU A 6 -15.41 -9.87 -11.53
C GLU A 6 -14.30 -9.69 -12.58
N GLU A 7 -14.32 -8.56 -13.31
CA GLU A 7 -13.24 -8.16 -14.20
C GLU A 7 -11.92 -7.97 -13.44
N SER A 8 -11.96 -7.32 -12.28
CA SER A 8 -10.80 -7.09 -11.41
C SER A 8 -10.17 -8.40 -10.96
N LYS A 9 -10.97 -9.40 -10.55
CA LYS A 9 -10.48 -10.73 -10.16
C LYS A 9 -9.75 -11.43 -11.31
N LYS A 10 -10.23 -11.27 -12.54
CA LYS A 10 -9.58 -11.81 -13.75
C LYS A 10 -8.33 -11.03 -14.12
N CYS A 11 -8.29 -9.73 -13.85
CA CYS A 11 -7.14 -8.86 -14.09
C CYS A 11 -6.00 -9.09 -13.09
N LEU A 12 -6.32 -9.37 -11.82
CA LEU A 12 -5.37 -9.42 -10.72
C LEU A 12 -4.17 -10.36 -10.96
N SER A 13 -4.37 -11.49 -11.64
CA SER A 13 -3.28 -12.43 -11.96
C SER A 13 -2.28 -11.91 -13.00
N ARG A 14 -2.63 -10.85 -13.73
CA ARG A 14 -1.77 -10.21 -14.74
C ARG A 14 -1.10 -8.93 -14.23
N VAL A 15 -1.55 -8.40 -13.09
CA VAL A 15 -0.97 -7.18 -12.51
C VAL A 15 0.50 -7.42 -12.14
N GLN A 16 1.38 -6.60 -12.68
CA GLN A 16 2.81 -6.59 -12.38
C GLN A 16 3.12 -5.54 -11.32
N CYS A 17 4.02 -5.91 -10.41
CA CYS A 17 4.59 -5.02 -9.41
C CYS A 17 6.09 -4.94 -9.65
N LYS A 18 6.62 -3.75 -9.91
CA LYS A 18 8.05 -3.55 -10.15
C LYS A 18 8.85 -3.59 -8.85
N ASP A 19 10.13 -3.93 -8.92
CA ASP A 19 11.07 -3.95 -7.79
C ASP A 19 11.06 -2.63 -7.00
N GLU A 20 10.94 -1.50 -7.69
CA GLU A 20 10.82 -0.17 -7.10
C GLU A 20 9.63 -0.04 -6.11
N MET A 21 8.51 -0.72 -6.39
CA MET A 21 7.34 -0.70 -5.50
C MET A 21 7.54 -1.58 -4.27
N TYR A 22 8.25 -2.71 -4.43
CA TYR A 22 8.64 -3.56 -3.30
C TYR A 22 9.63 -2.84 -2.38
N GLU A 23 10.60 -2.15 -2.97
CA GLU A 23 11.55 -1.32 -2.22
C GLU A 23 10.81 -0.21 -1.47
N MET A 24 9.89 0.49 -2.14
CA MET A 24 9.05 1.52 -1.52
C MET A 24 8.22 0.99 -0.35
N ALA A 25 7.64 -0.21 -0.49
CA ALA A 25 6.88 -0.85 0.59
C ALA A 25 7.74 -1.11 1.84
N ALA A 26 8.92 -1.74 1.64
CA ALA A 26 9.85 -2.02 2.73
C ALA A 26 10.33 -0.73 3.41
N LYS A 27 10.63 0.29 2.60
CA LYS A 27 11.03 1.62 3.03
C LYS A 27 9.98 2.30 3.92
N ILE A 28 8.71 2.28 3.52
CA ILE A 28 7.60 2.82 4.33
C ILE A 28 7.47 2.04 5.64
N SER A 29 7.50 0.70 5.60
CA SER A 29 7.38 -0.13 6.82
C SER A 29 8.49 0.15 7.83
N ILE A 30 9.73 0.34 7.35
CA ILE A 30 10.87 0.72 8.20
C ILE A 30 10.65 2.10 8.82
N ALA A 31 10.25 3.09 8.01
CA ALA A 31 10.03 4.46 8.48
C ALA A 31 8.89 4.56 9.51
N LEU A 32 7.90 3.68 9.43
CA LEU A 32 6.76 3.61 10.36
C LEU A 32 7.00 2.67 11.55
N GLU A 33 8.21 2.10 11.67
CA GLU A 33 8.59 1.16 12.73
C GLU A 33 7.62 -0.03 12.89
N VAL A 34 7.13 -0.54 11.76
CA VAL A 34 6.15 -1.62 11.74
C VAL A 34 6.86 -2.97 11.80
N ASP A 35 6.41 -3.83 12.71
CA ASP A 35 7.04 -5.12 12.93
C ASP A 35 6.65 -6.17 11.87
N GLY A 36 7.69 -6.79 11.29
CA GLY A 36 7.63 -7.92 10.37
C GLY A 36 7.04 -7.63 8.98
N HIS A 37 7.28 -8.55 8.05
CA HIS A 37 6.91 -8.39 6.63
C HIS A 37 5.43 -8.51 6.30
N ARG A 38 4.57 -8.74 7.30
CA ARG A 38 3.13 -8.85 7.06
C ARG A 38 2.54 -7.53 6.58
N ALA A 39 3.11 -6.40 6.99
CA ALA A 39 2.66 -5.09 6.52
C ALA A 39 3.03 -4.87 5.05
N ASP A 40 4.28 -5.18 4.67
CA ASP A 40 4.76 -5.12 3.28
C ASP A 40 3.86 -5.95 2.34
N ILE A 41 3.59 -7.22 2.71
CA ILE A 41 2.76 -8.11 1.90
C ILE A 41 1.32 -7.58 1.78
N SER A 42 0.74 -7.10 2.88
CA SER A 42 -0.59 -6.51 2.87
C SER A 42 -0.65 -5.26 1.99
N LEU A 43 0.39 -4.42 2.04
CA LEU A 43 0.50 -3.20 1.23
C LEU A 43 0.53 -3.53 -0.25
N ILE A 44 1.45 -4.40 -0.68
CA ILE A 44 1.59 -4.79 -2.08
C ILE A 44 0.31 -5.44 -2.61
N LYS A 45 -0.28 -6.38 -1.87
CA LYS A 45 -1.54 -7.03 -2.32
C LYS A 45 -2.68 -6.03 -2.45
N THR A 46 -2.73 -5.03 -1.58
CA THR A 46 -3.76 -3.98 -1.63
C THR A 46 -3.53 -3.10 -2.85
N ALA A 47 -2.30 -2.65 -3.10
CA ALA A 47 -1.93 -1.86 -4.26
C ALA A 47 -2.19 -2.59 -5.60
N MET A 48 -1.82 -3.88 -5.69
CA MET A 48 -2.15 -4.72 -6.86
C MET A 48 -3.65 -4.86 -7.07
N THR A 49 -4.43 -4.95 -5.98
CA THR A 49 -5.89 -5.01 -6.06
C THR A 49 -6.48 -3.68 -6.53
N MET A 50 -5.93 -2.55 -6.10
CA MET A 50 -6.34 -1.21 -6.58
C MET A 50 -6.07 -1.06 -8.09
N ALA A 51 -4.88 -1.44 -8.54
CA ALA A 51 -4.54 -1.46 -9.96
C ALA A 51 -5.50 -2.34 -10.77
N ALA A 52 -5.75 -3.58 -10.32
CA ALA A 52 -6.70 -4.49 -10.94
C ALA A 52 -8.12 -3.92 -10.97
N TYR A 53 -8.54 -3.26 -9.87
CA TYR A 53 -9.86 -2.65 -9.74
C TYR A 53 -10.06 -1.47 -10.70
N GLU A 54 -8.97 -0.80 -11.09
CA GLU A 54 -8.95 0.25 -12.09
C GLU A 54 -8.67 -0.27 -13.51
N ASN A 55 -8.71 -1.60 -13.72
CA ASN A 55 -8.40 -2.27 -14.98
C ASN A 55 -6.99 -1.95 -15.52
N ARG A 56 -6.03 -1.69 -14.62
CA ARG A 56 -4.60 -1.57 -14.94
C ARG A 56 -3.91 -2.89 -14.64
N GLU A 57 -2.84 -3.18 -15.41
CA GLU A 57 -1.99 -4.36 -15.24
C GLU A 57 -0.62 -4.01 -14.61
N GLU A 58 -0.48 -2.80 -14.09
CA GLU A 58 0.75 -2.33 -13.44
C GLU A 58 0.40 -1.50 -12.21
N VAL A 59 1.12 -1.77 -11.11
CA VAL A 59 1.06 -0.98 -9.88
C VAL A 59 1.80 0.33 -10.08
N VAL A 60 1.18 1.45 -9.72
CA VAL A 60 1.80 2.77 -9.72
C VAL A 60 2.01 3.27 -8.29
N LYS A 61 2.82 4.32 -8.12
CA LYS A 61 3.16 4.90 -6.81
C LYS A 61 1.91 5.28 -6.01
N GLU A 62 0.90 5.82 -6.68
CA GLU A 62 -0.36 6.24 -6.09
C GLU A 62 -1.11 5.07 -5.43
N ASP A 63 -1.02 3.86 -6.00
CA ASP A 63 -1.61 2.66 -5.40
C ASP A 63 -0.94 2.31 -4.07
N ILE A 64 0.39 2.48 -3.98
CA ILE A 64 1.16 2.24 -2.75
C ILE A 64 0.77 3.26 -1.68
N VAL A 65 0.70 4.55 -2.04
CA VAL A 65 0.32 5.63 -1.13
C VAL A 65 -1.07 5.38 -0.56
N ARG A 66 -2.06 5.10 -1.41
CA ARG A 66 -3.45 4.83 -1.01
C ARG A 66 -3.59 3.54 -0.22
N ALA A 67 -2.81 2.51 -0.55
CA ALA A 67 -2.79 1.29 0.23
C ALA A 67 -2.19 1.50 1.63
N ALA A 68 -1.17 2.37 1.76
CA ALA A 68 -0.46 2.60 3.01
C ALA A 68 -1.36 3.18 4.10
N ILE A 69 -2.20 4.16 3.74
CA ILE A 69 -3.16 4.77 4.67
C ILE A 69 -4.22 3.77 5.17
N LEU A 70 -4.43 2.65 4.47
CA LEU A 70 -5.34 1.58 4.90
C LEU A 70 -4.63 0.52 5.74
N VAL A 71 -3.37 0.22 5.41
CA VAL A 71 -2.64 -0.92 5.98
C VAL A 71 -1.96 -0.56 7.31
N PHE A 72 -1.35 0.62 7.40
CA PHE A 72 -0.43 0.94 8.50
C PHE A 72 -1.05 1.51 9.78
N PRO A 73 -2.15 2.29 9.80
CA PRO A 73 -2.59 2.97 11.02
C PRO A 73 -2.80 2.03 12.23
N HIS A 74 -3.21 0.79 11.98
CA HIS A 74 -3.48 -0.22 13.01
C HIS A 74 -2.26 -1.11 13.33
N ARG A 75 -1.17 -0.95 12.58
CA ARG A 75 0.06 -1.74 12.69
C ARG A 75 1.20 -0.95 13.30
N MET A 76 1.10 0.38 13.27
CA MET A 76 2.03 1.27 13.96
C MET A 76 1.96 1.04 15.46
N ARG A 77 3.11 1.07 16.12
CA ARG A 77 3.18 1.06 17.57
C ARG A 77 2.60 2.38 18.08
N ARG A 78 1.57 2.31 18.92
CA ARG A 78 0.93 3.51 19.50
C ARG A 78 1.22 3.58 20.98
N THR A 79 1.55 4.77 21.47
CA THR A 79 1.46 5.09 22.91
C THR A 79 0.04 5.51 23.27
N ALA A 80 -0.32 5.45 24.56
CA ALA A 80 -1.72 5.60 25.03
C ALA A 80 -2.39 6.96 24.71
N PHE A 81 -1.62 7.95 24.24
CA PHE A 81 -2.09 9.32 23.98
C PHE A 81 -1.73 9.82 22.58
N GLU A 82 -1.32 8.93 21.68
CA GLU A 82 -0.86 9.28 20.34
C GLU A 82 -2.00 9.21 19.33
N GLU A 83 -2.52 10.38 18.93
CA GLU A 83 -3.37 10.50 17.75
C GLU A 83 -2.49 10.43 16.49
N SER A 84 -2.38 9.24 15.92
CA SER A 84 -1.76 9.05 14.60
C SER A 84 -2.84 8.97 13.53
N VAL A 85 -3.18 10.12 12.96
CA VAL A 85 -3.86 10.18 11.65
C VAL A 85 -2.76 10.12 10.60
N LEU A 86 -2.67 9.00 9.89
CA LEU A 86 -1.78 8.86 8.74
C LEU A 86 -2.61 9.08 7.49
N ASP A 87 -2.24 10.08 6.70
CA ASP A 87 -2.87 10.43 5.43
C ASP A 87 -1.89 10.28 4.26
N GLU A 88 -2.38 10.53 3.04
CA GLU A 88 -1.58 10.35 1.83
C GLU A 88 -0.39 11.32 1.80
N GLU A 89 -0.56 12.54 2.32
CA GLU A 89 0.49 13.55 2.40
C GLU A 89 1.64 13.10 3.30
N GLY A 90 1.34 12.55 4.48
CA GLY A 90 2.33 11.98 5.38
C GLY A 90 3.10 10.81 4.76
N ILE A 91 2.42 9.94 4.00
CA ILE A 91 3.09 8.84 3.27
C ILE A 91 4.00 9.39 2.17
N VAL A 92 3.55 10.38 1.40
CA VAL A 92 4.35 11.02 0.36
C VAL A 92 5.59 11.69 0.95
N GLU A 93 5.45 12.35 2.09
CA GLU A 93 6.56 12.95 2.80
C GLU A 93 7.59 11.90 3.26
N ILE A 94 7.15 10.76 3.80
CA ILE A 94 8.03 9.63 4.12
C ILE A 94 8.80 9.19 2.87
N ILE A 95 8.10 8.97 1.75
CA ILE A 95 8.73 8.52 0.51
C ILE A 95 9.77 9.52 0.00
N ASN A 96 9.50 10.82 0.10
CA ASN A 96 10.40 11.87 -0.40
C ASN A 96 11.63 12.10 0.49
N ARG A 97 11.62 11.65 1.74
CA ARG A 97 12.73 11.77 2.70
C ARG A 97 13.78 10.65 2.55
N MET A 98 13.57 9.71 1.62
CA MET A 98 14.37 8.49 1.43
C MET A 98 15.18 8.52 0.15
#